data_AF-A0A6B2CX15-F1
#
_entry.id   AF-A0A6B2CX15-F1
#
_cell.length_a   1.000
_cell.length_b   1.000
_cell.length_c   1.000
_cell.angle_alpha   90.00
_cell.angle_beta   90.00
_cell.angle_gamma   90.00
#
_symmetry.space_group_name_H-M   'P 1'
#
loop_
_entity.id
_entity.type
_entity.pdbx_description
1 polymer ?
#
loop_
_entity_poly.entity_id
_entity_poly.type
_entity_poly.pdbx_seq_one_letter_code
_entity_poly.pdbx_strand_id
1 'polypeptide(L)'
;MQIVHPWRDLRRYVEIRLQEVAAEAELALRFLEEGLHRNAAGKAFQAWKAALAAAAALARDELLRKYRGKVASREGAEVELADWLIALMPTGRMWEVAR
;
A
#
# COMPACT_ATOMS: atom_id res chain seq x y z
N MET A 1 0.69 14.74 -2.15
CA MET A 1 1.57 13.57 -2.38
C MET A 1 1.46 13.18 -3.84
N GLN A 2 2.58 13.05 -4.56
CA GLN A 2 2.54 12.64 -5.96
C GLN A 2 2.17 11.15 -6.01
N ILE A 3 1.14 10.79 -6.79
CA ILE A 3 0.78 9.38 -6.98
C ILE A 3 1.70 8.82 -8.06
N VAL A 4 2.61 7.94 -7.65
CA VAL A 4 3.41 7.10 -8.54
C VAL A 4 2.84 5.70 -8.44
N HIS A 5 2.72 4.99 -9.56
CA HIS A 5 2.27 3.61 -9.58
C HIS A 5 3.46 2.64 -9.62
N PRO A 6 3.34 1.44 -9.02
CA PRO A 6 4.45 0.47 -8.94
C PRO A 6 4.94 0.00 -10.32
N TRP A 7 4.06 -0.02 -11.34
CA TRP A 7 4.41 -0.36 -12.72
C TRP A 7 5.10 0.77 -13.49
N ARG A 8 5.18 1.99 -12.93
CA ARG A 8 5.91 3.12 -13.54
C ARG A 8 7.29 3.31 -12.93
N ASP A 9 7.36 3.31 -11.61
CA ASP A 9 8.61 3.41 -10.86
C ASP A 9 8.45 2.76 -9.49
N LEU A 10 8.91 1.51 -9.37
CA LEU A 10 8.77 0.71 -8.17
C LEU A 10 9.57 1.27 -7.00
N ARG A 11 10.77 1.81 -7.25
CA ARG A 11 11.63 2.37 -6.18
C ARG A 11 10.98 3.62 -5.61
N ARG A 12 10.55 4.54 -6.49
CA ARG A 12 9.88 5.76 -6.05
C ARG A 12 8.55 5.47 -5.36
N TYR A 13 7.81 4.46 -5.83
CA TYR A 13 6.60 3.98 -5.16
C TYR A 13 6.87 3.54 -3.71
N VAL A 14 7.90 2.71 -3.49
CA VAL A 14 8.29 2.24 -2.16
C VAL A 14 8.68 3.42 -1.26
N GLU A 15 9.50 4.35 -1.74
CA GLU A 15 9.88 5.55 -0.98
C GLU A 15 8.67 6.35 -0.50
N ILE A 16 7.71 6.61 -1.40
CA ILE A 16 6.49 7.36 -1.08
C ILE A 16 5.63 6.59 -0.06
N ARG A 17 5.49 5.27 -0.21
CA ARG A 17 4.74 4.45 0.75
C ARG A 17 5.39 4.45 2.13
N LEU A 18 6.72 4.39 2.22
CA LEU A 18 7.41 4.46 3.52
C LEU A 18 7.26 5.84 4.18
N GLN A 19 7.26 6.93 3.40
CA GLN A 19 6.93 8.26 3.92
C GLN A 19 5.49 8.34 4.44
N GLU A 20 4.54 7.72 3.74
CA GLU A 20 3.15 7.62 4.16
C GLU A 20 3.00 6.80 5.44
N VAL A 21 3.74 5.69 5.60
CA VAL A 21 3.78 4.91 6.85
C VAL A 21 4.18 5.79 8.02
N ALA A 22 5.29 6.53 7.89
CA ALA A 22 5.79 7.39 8.96
C ALA A 22 4.78 8.49 9.32
N ALA A 23 4.24 9.19 8.31
CA ALA A 23 3.29 10.28 8.52
C ALA A 23 1.97 9.82 9.16
N GLU A 24 1.42 8.70 8.67
CA GLU A 24 0.16 8.16 9.19
C GLU A 24 0.33 7.56 10.60
N ALA A 25 1.47 6.93 10.89
CA ALA A 25 1.78 6.40 12.22
C ALA A 25 1.98 7.54 13.24
N GLU A 26 2.71 8.60 12.88
CA GLU A 26 2.89 9.77 13.74
C GLU A 26 1.54 10.44 14.07
N LEU A 27 0.68 10.58 13.06
CA LEU A 27 -0.65 11.14 13.27
C LEU A 27 -1.55 10.22 14.11
N ALA A 28 -1.41 8.90 13.97
CA ALA A 28 -2.11 7.94 14.82
C ALA A 28 -1.73 8.09 16.29
N LEU A 29 -0.44 8.27 16.58
CA LEU A 29 0.06 8.48 17.94
C LEU A 29 -0.47 9.79 18.54
N ARG A 30 -0.43 10.90 17.79
CA ARG A 30 -1.00 12.18 18.25
C ARG A 30 -2.50 12.07 18.58
N PHE A 31 -3.27 11.43 17.69
CA PHE A 31 -4.69 11.18 17.97
C PHE A 31 -4.90 10.26 19.18
N LEU A 32 -3.99 9.33 19.44
CA LEU A 32 -4.09 8.48 20.64
C LEU A 32 -3.83 9.29 21.91
N GLU A 33 -2.82 10.16 21.91
CA GLU A 33 -2.48 11.07 23.02
C GLU A 33 -3.62 12.06 23.32
N GLU A 34 -4.33 12.53 22.29
CA GLU A 34 -5.49 13.41 22.42
C GLU A 34 -6.81 12.68 22.78
N GLY A 35 -6.78 11.36 22.96
CA GLY A 35 -7.99 10.56 23.28
C GLY A 35 -8.94 10.33 22.09
N LEU A 36 -8.52 10.65 20.86
CA LEU A 36 -9.28 10.48 19.63
C LEU A 36 -9.15 9.05 19.08
N HIS A 37 -9.53 8.05 19.87
CA HIS A 37 -9.25 6.63 19.60
C HIS A 37 -9.73 6.12 18.23
N ARG A 38 -10.91 6.54 17.75
CA ARG A 38 -11.41 6.15 16.42
C ARG A 38 -10.51 6.66 15.30
N ASN A 39 -10.02 7.89 15.43
CA ASN A 39 -9.14 8.50 14.44
C ASN A 39 -7.76 7.88 14.51
N ALA A 40 -7.24 7.63 15.72
CA ALA A 40 -5.98 6.93 15.95
C ALA A 40 -5.99 5.55 15.27
N ALA A 41 -7.04 4.74 15.50
CA ALA A 41 -7.19 3.43 14.87
C ALA A 41 -7.26 3.53 13.33
N GLY A 42 -7.99 4.52 12.80
CA GLY A 42 -8.07 4.77 11.36
C GLY A 42 -6.69 5.07 10.75
N LYS A 43 -5.89 5.91 11.42
CA LYS A 43 -4.54 6.30 10.99
C LYS A 43 -3.53 5.16 11.11
N ALA A 44 -3.56 4.42 12.21
CA ALA A 44 -2.75 3.22 12.38
C ALA A 44 -3.05 2.18 11.28
N PHE A 45 -4.32 2.02 10.90
CA PHE A 45 -4.70 1.13 9.81
C PHE A 45 -4.19 1.60 8.44
N GLN A 46 -4.24 2.91 8.16
CA GLN A 46 -3.65 3.45 6.91
C GLN A 46 -2.13 3.24 6.88
N ALA A 47 -1.44 3.48 8.00
CA ALA A 47 0.00 3.21 8.11
C ALA A 47 0.31 1.73 7.82
N TRP A 48 -0.44 0.79 8.42
CA TRP A 48 -0.28 -0.64 8.15
C TRP A 48 -0.51 -1.00 6.68
N LYS A 49 -1.56 -0.43 6.08
CA LYS A 49 -1.87 -0.65 4.66
C LYS A 49 -0.74 -0.15 3.74
N ALA A 50 -0.18 1.03 4.02
CA ALA A 50 0.97 1.56 3.28
C ALA A 50 2.23 0.70 3.48
N ALA A 51 2.47 0.21 4.70
CA ALA A 51 3.61 -0.66 5.02
C ALA A 51 3.54 -1.98 4.26
N LEU A 52 2.37 -2.62 4.25
CA LEU A 52 2.15 -3.85 3.50
C LEU A 52 2.32 -3.63 1.99
N ALA A 53 1.85 -2.48 1.46
CA ALA A 53 2.05 -2.13 0.06
C ALA A 53 3.54 -1.93 -0.30
N ALA A 54 4.32 -1.30 0.58
CA ALA A 54 5.77 -1.16 0.40
C ALA A 54 6.48 -2.52 0.45
N ALA A 55 6.14 -3.37 1.43
CA ALA A 55 6.70 -4.71 1.55
C ALA A 55 6.36 -5.59 0.33
N ALA A 56 5.10 -5.58 -0.12
CA ALA A 56 4.68 -6.31 -1.31
C ALA A 56 5.36 -5.80 -2.59
N ALA A 57 5.62 -4.49 -2.69
CA ALA A 57 6.39 -3.91 -3.78
C ALA A 57 7.86 -4.36 -3.75
N LEU A 58 8.48 -4.46 -2.58
CA LEU A 58 9.83 -5.01 -2.44
C LEU A 58 9.89 -6.51 -2.78
N ALA A 59 8.82 -7.25 -2.49
CA ALA A 59 8.66 -8.67 -2.81
C ALA A 59 7.95 -8.91 -4.17
N ARG A 60 7.93 -7.92 -5.07
CA ARG A 60 7.07 -7.92 -6.29
C ARG A 60 7.16 -9.21 -7.12
N ASP A 61 8.34 -9.78 -7.27
CA ASP A 61 8.53 -11.00 -8.06
C ASP A 61 7.79 -12.22 -7.47
N GLU A 62 7.67 -12.29 -6.14
CA GLU A 62 6.86 -13.32 -5.48
C GLU A 62 5.38 -13.09 -5.71
N LEU A 63 4.94 -11.82 -5.67
CA LEU A 63 3.56 -11.45 -5.95
C LEU A 63 3.18 -11.74 -7.40
N LEU A 64 4.08 -11.53 -8.37
CA LEU A 64 3.85 -11.91 -9.77
C LEU A 64 3.69 -13.42 -9.97
N ARG A 65 4.41 -14.24 -9.20
CA ARG A 65 4.25 -15.71 -9.25
C ARG A 65 2.90 -16.15 -8.68
N LYS A 66 2.47 -15.50 -7.59
CA LYS A 66 1.22 -15.80 -6.86
C LYS A 66 -0.03 -15.28 -7.58
N TYR A 67 0.03 -14.06 -8.08
CA TYR A 67 -1.09 -13.36 -8.72
C TYR A 67 -0.83 -13.20 -10.21
N ARG A 68 -1.34 -14.15 -10.99
CA ARG A 68 -1.24 -14.12 -12.45
C ARG A 68 -2.42 -13.40 -13.08
N GLY A 69 -2.19 -12.88 -14.28
CA GLY A 69 -3.20 -12.19 -15.07
C GLY A 69 -3.05 -10.69 -14.98
N LYS A 70 -3.90 -10.00 -15.73
CA LYS A 70 -3.80 -8.56 -15.94
C LYS A 70 -5.14 -7.88 -15.76
N VAL A 71 -5.10 -6.59 -15.45
CA VAL A 71 -6.28 -5.75 -15.24
C VAL A 71 -6.12 -4.43 -15.96
N ALA A 72 -7.22 -3.87 -16.43
CA ALA A 72 -7.24 -2.51 -16.96
C ALA A 72 -7.11 -1.51 -15.80
N SER A 73 -6.04 -0.73 -15.80
CA SER A 73 -5.89 0.40 -14.90
C SER A 73 -6.87 1.52 -15.27
N ARG A 74 -7.14 2.44 -14.33
CA ARG A 74 -7.97 3.63 -14.60
C ARG A 74 -7.39 4.55 -15.68
N GLU A 75 -6.11 4.42 -15.96
CA GLU A 75 -5.38 5.16 -16.99
C GLU A 75 -5.45 4.47 -18.37
N GLY A 76 -6.22 3.38 -18.49
CA GLY A 76 -6.38 2.62 -19.74
C GLY A 76 -5.23 1.65 -20.03
N ALA A 77 -4.14 1.68 -19.25
CA ALA A 77 -3.03 0.74 -19.39
C ALA A 77 -3.41 -0.63 -18.81
N GLU A 78 -3.07 -1.69 -19.53
CA GLU A 78 -3.14 -3.07 -19.04
C GLU A 78 -1.94 -3.34 -18.12
N VAL A 79 -2.19 -3.69 -16.86
CA VAL A 79 -1.14 -3.89 -15.84
C VAL A 79 -1.27 -5.25 -15.18
N GLU A 80 -0.17 -5.78 -14.66
CA GLU A 80 -0.18 -7.03 -13.91
C GLU A 80 -1.10 -6.93 -12.69
N LEU A 81 -1.88 -7.98 -12.43
CA LEU A 81 -2.77 -8.05 -11.27
C LEU A 81 -2.00 -7.83 -9.97
N ALA A 82 -0.80 -8.39 -9.85
CA ALA A 82 0.11 -8.17 -8.73
C ALA A 82 0.41 -6.68 -8.50
N ASP A 83 0.72 -5.94 -9.55
CA ASP A 83 1.03 -4.51 -9.46
C ASP A 83 -0.19 -3.67 -9.08
N TRP A 84 -1.36 -4.07 -9.57
CA TRP A 84 -2.62 -3.45 -9.18
C TRP A 84 -2.96 -3.70 -7.71
N LEU A 85 -2.75 -4.93 -7.22
CA LEU A 85 -2.93 -5.28 -5.81
C LEU A 85 -1.94 -4.51 -4.92
N ILE A 86 -0.68 -4.39 -5.33
CA ILE A 86 0.33 -3.58 -4.64
C ILE A 86 -0.13 -2.12 -4.57
N ALA A 87 -0.60 -1.55 -5.69
CA ALA A 87 -1.01 -0.14 -5.76
C ALA A 87 -2.23 0.20 -4.90
N LEU A 88 -3.28 -0.63 -4.96
CA LEU A 88 -4.55 -0.38 -4.28
C LEU A 88 -4.56 -0.88 -2.83
N MET A 89 -3.84 -1.97 -2.57
CA MET A 89 -3.84 -2.75 -1.34
C MET A 89 -5.26 -2.95 -0.77
N PRO A 90 -6.14 -3.70 -1.47
CA PRO A 90 -7.53 -3.86 -1.06
C PRO A 90 -7.61 -4.64 0.26
N THR A 91 -8.43 -4.16 1.19
CA THR A 91 -8.50 -4.69 2.57
C THR A 91 -8.83 -6.17 2.62
N GLY A 92 -9.73 -6.65 1.75
CA GLY A 92 -10.09 -8.07 1.65
C GLY A 92 -8.98 -8.99 1.12
N ARG A 93 -7.85 -8.45 0.64
CA ARG A 93 -6.69 -9.23 0.17
C ARG A 93 -5.44 -9.04 1.01
N MET A 94 -5.44 -8.12 1.98
CA MET A 94 -4.25 -7.80 2.78
C MET A 94 -3.68 -9.03 3.50
N TRP A 95 -4.55 -9.86 4.10
CA TRP A 95 -4.12 -11.10 4.75
C TRP A 95 -3.45 -12.07 3.77
N GLU A 96 -4.00 -12.18 2.57
CA GLU A 96 -3.47 -13.05 1.53
C GLU A 96 -2.11 -12.54 1.04
N VAL A 97 -1.98 -11.23 0.81
CA VAL A 97 -0.73 -10.58 0.38
C VAL A 97 0.38 -10.70 1.43
N ALA A 98 0.05 -10.69 2.72
CA ALA A 98 1.02 -10.78 3.81
C ALA A 98 1.58 -12.20 4.06
N ARG A 99 1.10 -13.21 3.34
CA ARG A 99 1.54 -14.62 3.46
C ARG A 99 2.34 -15.07 2.25
#